data_AF-A0A517NV46-F1
#
_entry.id   AF-A0A517NV46-F1
#
_cell.length_a   1.000
_cell.length_b   1.000
_cell.length_c   1.000
_cell.angle_alpha   90.00
_cell.angle_beta   90.00
_cell.angle_gamma   90.00
#
_symmetry.space_group_name_H-M   'P 1'
#
loop_
_entity.id
_entity.type
_entity.pdbx_description
1 polymer ?
#
loop_
_entity_poly.entity_id
_entity_poly.type
_entity_poly.pdbx_seq_one_letter_code
_entity_poly.pdbx_strand_id
1 'polypeptide(L)'
;MINRRGPVIATVIRLNHDQLLYNGPDPMIRRTHKFWLVFAALCCATTIGCGSASTGTAVLDADPPEQVSEPPLATSPVEAAHADFYTVSTYDESFDPTDDLAKTLVRAANENKRVILQIGGDWCGWCARITDYMSTNETIRSHIDNNFVVMKVTFPGEHAKDFLSAYPKCNAYPHFFVLDENGDFLHSQGTGELEKGKGYDQDVFMAFLTKWTP
;
A
#
# COMPACT_ATOMS: atom_id res chain seq x y z
N MET A 1 11.94 8.82 36.05
CA MET A 1 10.73 8.16 36.58
C MET A 1 10.00 7.52 35.41
N ILE A 2 9.82 6.20 35.41
CA ILE A 2 9.24 5.48 34.26
C ILE A 2 7.71 5.51 34.39
N ASN A 3 7.04 6.25 33.50
CA ASN A 3 5.58 6.39 33.50
C ASN A 3 4.91 5.10 32.97
N ARG A 4 4.61 4.15 33.87
CA ARG A 4 3.91 2.90 33.51
C ARG A 4 2.43 3.18 33.25
N ARG A 5 2.06 3.35 31.97
CA ARG A 5 0.65 3.39 31.49
C ARG A 5 0.28 2.29 30.47
N GLY A 6 1.13 1.30 30.24
CA GLY A 6 0.65 -0.02 29.77
C GLY A 6 0.03 -0.74 30.97
N PRO A 7 -1.26 -1.13 30.94
CA PRO A 7 -1.80 -2.02 29.90
C PRO A 7 -3.19 -1.65 29.32
N VAL A 8 -3.72 -0.45 29.62
CA VAL A 8 -5.11 -0.10 29.27
C VAL A 8 -5.30 0.16 27.77
N ILE A 9 -4.31 0.73 27.10
CA ILE A 9 -4.35 1.13 25.68
C ILE A 9 -4.58 -0.09 24.78
N ALA A 10 -3.77 -1.13 24.96
CA ALA A 10 -3.89 -2.42 24.28
C ALA A 10 -5.30 -3.01 24.43
N THR A 11 -5.92 -2.85 25.60
CA THR A 11 -7.24 -3.45 25.89
C THR A 11 -8.35 -2.80 25.07
N VAL A 12 -8.37 -1.47 24.91
CA VAL A 12 -9.46 -0.79 24.17
C VAL A 12 -9.35 -1.04 22.66
N ILE A 13 -8.14 -0.95 22.09
CA ILE A 13 -7.91 -1.22 20.66
C ILE A 13 -8.18 -2.69 20.35
N ARG A 14 -7.71 -3.62 21.21
CA ARG A 14 -7.95 -5.06 21.05
C ARG A 14 -9.44 -5.43 21.17
N LEU A 15 -10.21 -4.79 22.04
CA LEU A 15 -11.66 -5.03 22.11
C LEU A 15 -12.37 -4.62 20.81
N ASN A 16 -12.03 -3.48 20.21
CA ASN A 16 -12.58 -3.09 18.92
C ASN A 16 -12.10 -4.01 17.78
N HIS A 17 -10.83 -4.41 17.78
CA HIS A 17 -10.28 -5.36 16.81
C HIS A 17 -10.96 -6.75 16.90
N ASP A 18 -11.08 -7.32 18.10
CA ASP A 18 -11.75 -8.60 18.33
C ASP A 18 -13.24 -8.53 17.93
N GLN A 19 -13.91 -7.38 18.12
CA GLN A 19 -15.28 -7.16 17.61
C GLN A 19 -15.34 -7.10 16.08
N LEU A 20 -14.36 -6.50 15.39
CA LEU A 20 -14.31 -6.51 13.92
C LEU A 20 -14.02 -7.90 13.36
N LEU A 21 -13.12 -8.67 13.98
CA LEU A 21 -12.88 -10.07 13.62
C LEU A 21 -14.13 -10.94 13.83
N TYR A 22 -14.89 -10.71 14.91
CA TYR A 22 -16.12 -11.45 15.19
C TYR A 22 -17.27 -11.15 14.22
N ASN A 23 -17.34 -9.93 13.69
CA ASN A 23 -18.41 -9.50 12.77
C ASN A 23 -18.07 -9.68 11.28
N GLY A 24 -16.95 -10.35 10.95
CA GLY A 24 -16.62 -10.74 9.58
C GLY A 24 -17.53 -11.87 9.05
N PRO A 25 -17.72 -11.99 7.72
CA PRO A 25 -18.52 -13.07 7.13
C PRO A 25 -17.85 -14.44 7.33
N ASP A 26 -18.58 -15.35 7.98
CA ASP A 26 -18.13 -16.68 8.41
C ASP A 26 -17.66 -17.56 7.21
N PRO A 27 -16.38 -18.01 7.16
CA PRO A 27 -15.81 -18.73 6.01
C PRO A 27 -16.20 -20.23 6.00
N MET A 28 -17.50 -20.52 5.97
CA MET A 28 -18.06 -21.87 6.15
C MET A 28 -18.81 -22.43 4.93
N ILE A 29 -18.17 -22.47 3.75
CA ILE A 29 -18.54 -23.42 2.69
C ILE A 29 -17.30 -24.08 2.06
N ARG A 30 -16.88 -25.22 2.64
CA ARG A 30 -16.16 -26.25 1.88
C ARG A 30 -17.18 -27.10 1.12
N ARG A 31 -17.19 -27.05 -0.22
CA ARG A 31 -17.88 -28.04 -1.05
C ARG A 31 -16.91 -28.75 -2.01
N THR A 32 -16.41 -29.88 -1.54
CA THR A 32 -15.66 -30.84 -2.35
C THR A 32 -16.59 -31.59 -3.30
N HIS A 33 -16.41 -31.46 -4.60
CA HIS A 33 -16.88 -32.47 -5.56
C HIS A 33 -15.77 -32.84 -6.53
N LYS A 34 -15.13 -33.98 -6.25
CA LYS A 34 -14.45 -34.78 -7.27
C LYS A 34 -15.53 -35.29 -8.22
N PHE A 35 -15.36 -35.10 -9.52
CA PHE A 35 -16.05 -35.91 -10.53
C PHE A 35 -15.09 -36.40 -11.60
N TRP A 36 -15.50 -37.47 -12.27
CA TRP A 36 -14.64 -38.47 -12.88
C TRP A 36 -14.54 -38.26 -14.40
N LEU A 37 -13.30 -38.20 -14.89
CA LEU A 37 -12.74 -38.94 -16.04
C LEU A 37 -13.62 -39.45 -17.23
N VAL A 38 -12.91 -39.49 -18.38
CA VAL A 38 -13.00 -40.35 -19.60
C VAL A 38 -13.75 -39.84 -20.86
N PHE A 39 -13.09 -40.12 -22.01
CA PHE A 39 -13.55 -40.17 -23.42
C PHE A 39 -13.71 -38.83 -24.18
N ALA A 40 -13.35 -38.73 -25.48
CA ALA A 40 -12.53 -39.59 -26.35
C ALA A 40 -11.99 -38.76 -27.54
N ALA A 41 -10.96 -39.26 -28.23
CA ALA A 41 -10.45 -38.64 -29.45
C ALA A 41 -11.38 -38.86 -30.66
N LEU A 42 -11.38 -37.93 -31.62
CA LEU A 42 -11.54 -38.28 -33.03
C LEU A 42 -10.82 -37.28 -33.94
N CYS A 43 -9.93 -37.82 -34.79
CA CYS A 43 -9.28 -37.07 -35.85
C CYS A 43 -10.24 -36.86 -37.04
N CYS A 44 -10.08 -35.78 -37.80
CA CYS A 44 -10.18 -35.88 -39.25
C CYS A 44 -9.40 -34.75 -39.93
N ALA A 45 -8.43 -35.12 -40.76
CA ALA A 45 -7.78 -34.22 -41.70
C ALA A 45 -8.35 -34.49 -43.10
N THR A 46 -8.71 -33.45 -43.84
CA THR A 46 -9.00 -33.51 -45.28
C THR A 46 -8.39 -32.31 -45.99
N THR A 47 -8.08 -32.51 -47.27
CA THR A 47 -7.09 -31.76 -48.07
C THR A 47 -7.72 -31.17 -49.35
N ILE A 48 -6.90 -30.50 -50.21
CA ILE A 48 -7.21 -30.05 -51.59
C ILE A 48 -8.10 -28.78 -51.64
N GLY A 49 -7.99 -27.77 -52.53
CA GLY A 49 -7.13 -27.42 -53.69
C GLY A 49 -7.81 -26.25 -54.48
N CYS A 50 -7.32 -25.67 -55.60
CA CYS A 50 -6.02 -25.68 -56.30
C CYS A 50 -6.00 -24.61 -57.44
N GLY A 51 -4.92 -23.81 -57.59
CA GLY A 51 -4.67 -22.91 -58.75
C GLY A 51 -5.43 -21.56 -58.78
N SER A 52 -5.19 -20.61 -59.71
CA SER A 52 -4.05 -20.39 -60.64
C SER A 52 -4.09 -18.99 -61.29
N ALA A 53 -2.93 -18.33 -61.35
CA ALA A 53 -2.38 -17.39 -62.37
C ALA A 53 -3.19 -16.23 -63.04
N SER A 54 -2.44 -15.13 -63.26
CA SER A 54 -2.64 -14.03 -64.25
C SER A 54 -3.73 -12.98 -63.92
N THR A 55 -3.65 -11.71 -64.35
CA THR A 55 -2.73 -10.97 -65.24
C THR A 55 -2.35 -9.62 -64.62
N GLY A 56 -1.17 -9.07 -64.93
CA GLY A 56 -0.76 -7.76 -64.41
C GLY A 56 -1.22 -6.56 -65.25
N THR A 57 -1.27 -5.38 -64.63
CA THR A 57 -1.14 -4.06 -65.27
C THR A 57 -0.35 -3.14 -64.33
N ALA A 58 0.68 -2.50 -64.85
CA ALA A 58 1.40 -1.46 -64.11
C ALA A 58 0.59 -0.17 -64.13
N VAL A 59 0.38 0.42 -62.97
CA VAL A 59 0.05 1.85 -62.82
C VAL A 59 1.00 2.46 -61.80
N LEU A 60 1.51 3.63 -62.16
CA LEU A 60 2.48 4.42 -61.40
C LEU A 60 1.68 5.36 -60.50
N ASP A 61 1.54 5.03 -59.22
CA ASP A 61 0.97 5.93 -58.23
C ASP A 61 1.85 5.95 -56.98
N ALA A 62 1.94 7.12 -56.35
CA ALA A 62 3.01 7.47 -55.42
C ALA A 62 3.03 6.63 -54.13
N ASP A 63 4.22 6.50 -53.54
CA ASP A 63 4.40 6.05 -52.15
C ASP A 63 3.45 6.84 -51.23
N PRO A 64 2.52 6.17 -50.54
CA PRO A 64 1.82 6.78 -49.41
C PRO A 64 2.87 7.16 -48.35
N PRO A 65 2.75 8.31 -47.66
CA PRO A 65 3.66 8.62 -46.57
C PRO A 65 3.56 7.51 -45.53
N GLU A 66 4.69 6.82 -45.33
CA GLU A 66 4.86 5.75 -44.37
C GLU A 66 4.26 6.19 -43.03
N GLN A 67 3.13 5.57 -42.67
CA GLN A 67 2.50 5.79 -41.39
C GLN A 67 3.43 5.20 -40.34
N VAL A 68 4.37 6.02 -39.86
CA VAL A 68 5.04 5.81 -38.59
C VAL A 68 3.92 5.76 -37.57
N SER A 69 3.53 4.54 -37.22
CA SER A 69 2.64 4.30 -36.10
C SER A 69 3.39 4.75 -34.87
N GLU A 70 3.13 6.00 -34.47
CA GLU A 70 3.39 6.45 -33.11
C GLU A 70 2.84 5.33 -32.19
N PRO A 71 3.70 4.70 -31.36
CA PRO A 71 3.20 3.70 -30.42
C PRO A 71 2.10 4.40 -29.62
N PRO A 72 0.88 3.80 -29.52
CA PRO A 72 -0.26 4.49 -28.96
C PRO A 72 0.15 5.06 -27.61
N LEU A 73 -0.02 6.38 -27.46
CA LEU A 73 0.36 7.14 -26.29
C LEU A 73 -0.03 6.31 -25.07
N ALA A 74 0.97 5.81 -24.34
CA ALA A 74 0.68 5.07 -23.13
C ALA A 74 -0.10 6.04 -22.24
N THR A 75 -1.39 5.77 -22.05
CA THR A 75 -2.18 6.31 -20.94
C THR A 75 -1.59 5.71 -19.68
N SER A 76 -0.42 6.23 -19.34
CA SER A 76 0.31 5.90 -18.14
C SER A 76 -0.59 6.29 -16.97
N PRO A 77 -0.81 5.41 -15.98
CA PRO A 77 -1.58 5.76 -14.80
C PRO A 77 -0.76 6.71 -13.92
N VAL A 78 -0.75 7.99 -14.32
CA VAL A 78 -0.08 9.11 -13.61
C VAL A 78 -1.09 10.13 -13.07
N GLU A 79 -2.30 9.68 -12.76
CA GLU A 79 -2.85 10.05 -11.45
C GLU A 79 -2.26 9.04 -10.46
N ALA A 80 -1.31 9.53 -9.65
CA ALA A 80 -0.44 8.67 -8.87
C ALA A 80 -1.24 7.88 -7.82
N ALA A 81 -1.43 6.58 -8.07
CA ALA A 81 -1.82 5.66 -7.03
C ALA A 81 -0.80 5.77 -5.88
N HIS A 82 -1.29 6.08 -4.68
CA HIS A 82 -0.45 6.10 -3.49
C HIS A 82 0.16 4.71 -3.27
N ALA A 83 1.41 4.68 -2.78
CA ALA A 83 2.14 3.42 -2.62
C ALA A 83 1.36 2.40 -1.77
N ASP A 84 1.36 1.14 -2.22
CA ASP A 84 0.45 0.08 -1.75
C ASP A 84 0.54 -0.19 -0.24
N PHE A 85 1.66 0.12 0.40
CA PHE A 85 1.82 0.04 1.85
C PHE A 85 0.91 0.98 2.65
N TYR A 86 0.35 2.06 2.07
CA TYR A 86 -0.57 2.95 2.78
C TYR A 86 -1.96 2.30 2.95
N THR A 87 -2.46 2.25 4.17
CA THR A 87 -3.88 1.95 4.48
C THR A 87 -4.74 3.21 4.54
N VAL A 88 -4.14 4.32 4.99
CA VAL A 88 -4.68 5.67 4.88
C VAL A 88 -3.60 6.56 4.27
N SER A 89 -3.82 6.98 3.03
CA SER A 89 -2.82 7.64 2.17
C SER A 89 -2.95 9.16 2.07
N THR A 90 -4.08 9.72 2.51
CA THR A 90 -4.38 11.16 2.57
C THR A 90 -4.36 11.67 4.01
N TYR A 91 -4.28 12.98 4.19
CA TYR A 91 -4.63 13.63 5.45
C TYR A 91 -6.01 14.26 5.29
N ASP A 92 -6.98 13.77 6.05
CA ASP A 92 -8.33 14.34 6.13
C ASP A 92 -8.64 14.63 7.60
N GLU A 93 -9.19 15.80 7.91
CA GLU A 93 -9.52 16.20 9.28
C GLU A 93 -10.78 15.48 9.81
N SER A 94 -11.59 14.89 8.93
CA SER A 94 -12.84 14.18 9.24
C SER A 94 -12.68 12.66 9.47
N PHE A 95 -11.49 12.10 9.22
CA PHE A 95 -11.24 10.68 9.46
C PHE A 95 -11.16 10.37 10.96
N ASP A 96 -11.75 9.25 11.39
CA ASP A 96 -11.53 8.70 12.73
C ASP A 96 -10.33 7.72 12.69
N PRO A 97 -9.15 8.12 13.23
CA PRO A 97 -7.96 7.27 13.24
C PRO A 97 -8.14 6.04 14.12
N THR A 98 -9.17 5.95 14.96
CA THR A 98 -9.51 4.75 15.75
C THR A 98 -10.06 3.65 14.84
N ASP A 99 -11.03 3.99 13.99
CA ASP A 99 -11.64 3.09 13.01
C ASP A 99 -10.62 2.71 11.92
N ASP A 100 -9.82 3.67 11.48
CA ASP A 100 -8.78 3.43 10.49
C ASP A 100 -7.63 2.58 11.03
N LEU A 101 -7.27 2.74 12.31
CA LEU A 101 -6.30 1.84 12.96
C LEU A 101 -6.86 0.42 13.04
N ALA A 102 -8.13 0.26 13.38
CA ALA A 102 -8.75 -1.05 13.46
C ALA A 102 -8.75 -1.78 12.10
N LYS A 103 -9.03 -1.08 11.00
CA LYS A 103 -8.88 -1.61 9.61
C LYS A 103 -7.42 -1.90 9.27
N THR A 104 -6.51 -1.02 9.67
CA THR A 104 -5.06 -1.16 9.42
C THR A 104 -4.48 -2.38 10.12
N LEU A 105 -4.90 -2.68 11.35
CA LEU A 105 -4.47 -3.86 12.11
C LEU A 105 -4.94 -5.17 11.48
N VAL A 106 -6.17 -5.22 10.95
CA VAL A 106 -6.63 -6.39 10.18
C VAL A 106 -5.71 -6.66 8.98
N ARG A 107 -5.25 -5.63 8.27
CA ARG A 107 -4.28 -5.79 7.18
C ARG A 107 -2.90 -6.20 7.71
N ALA A 108 -2.42 -5.54 8.76
CA ALA A 108 -1.12 -5.77 9.40
C ALA A 108 -0.97 -7.25 9.83
N ALA A 109 -1.97 -7.78 10.54
CA ALA A 109 -2.02 -9.17 10.99
C ALA A 109 -2.08 -10.17 9.82
N ASN A 110 -2.90 -9.90 8.80
CA ASN A 110 -3.02 -10.77 7.62
C ASN A 110 -1.75 -10.82 6.77
N GLU A 111 -1.00 -9.71 6.69
CA GLU A 111 0.25 -9.61 5.93
C GLU A 111 1.51 -9.90 6.79
N ASN A 112 1.34 -10.15 8.09
CA ASN A 112 2.40 -10.32 9.09
C ASN A 112 3.39 -9.13 9.12
N LYS A 113 2.84 -7.91 9.13
CA LYS A 113 3.56 -6.62 9.07
C LYS A 113 3.30 -5.77 10.30
N ARG A 114 4.24 -4.87 10.62
CA ARG A 114 4.06 -3.86 11.66
C ARG A 114 3.34 -2.61 11.13
N VAL A 115 2.84 -1.77 12.02
CA VAL A 115 2.16 -0.52 11.65
C VAL A 115 3.07 0.68 11.89
N ILE A 116 3.18 1.58 10.91
CA ILE A 116 3.72 2.93 11.11
C ILE A 116 2.56 3.93 11.08
N LEU A 117 2.36 4.64 12.19
CA LEU A 117 1.46 5.80 12.22
C LEU A 117 2.25 7.04 11.81
N GLN A 118 1.92 7.64 10.67
CA GLN A 118 2.52 8.86 10.15
C GLN A 118 1.67 10.08 10.55
N ILE A 119 1.99 10.68 11.70
CA ILE A 119 1.25 11.82 12.24
C ILE A 119 1.69 13.10 11.49
N GLY A 120 0.73 13.88 10.99
CA GLY A 120 1.01 15.08 10.18
C GLY A 120 -0.26 15.74 9.65
N GLY A 121 -0.17 16.44 8.53
CA GLY A 121 -1.32 17.07 7.86
C GLY A 121 -0.90 17.70 6.54
N ASP A 122 -1.84 18.12 5.69
CA ASP A 122 -1.50 18.72 4.38
C ASP A 122 -0.78 20.07 4.48
N TRP A 123 -0.92 20.77 5.62
CA TRP A 123 -0.15 21.97 5.96
C TRP A 123 1.36 21.69 6.15
N CYS A 124 1.78 20.44 6.27
CA CYS A 124 3.14 20.02 6.61
C CYS A 124 3.97 19.65 5.37
N GLY A 125 4.81 20.59 4.91
CA GLY A 125 5.68 20.36 3.74
C GLY A 125 6.68 19.20 3.89
N TRP A 126 7.11 18.87 5.11
CA TRP A 126 7.94 17.68 5.37
C TRP A 126 7.13 16.37 5.33
N CYS A 127 5.83 16.43 5.63
CA CYS A 127 4.92 15.29 5.51
C CYS A 127 4.64 14.93 4.04
N ALA A 128 4.60 15.93 3.16
CA ALA A 128 4.64 15.69 1.71
C ALA A 128 5.97 15.06 1.28
N ARG A 129 7.11 15.62 1.71
CA ARG A 129 8.47 15.10 1.39
C ARG A 129 8.68 13.66 1.83
N ILE A 130 8.24 13.28 3.03
CA ILE A 130 8.43 11.90 3.50
C ILE A 130 7.53 10.91 2.74
N THR A 131 6.29 11.31 2.42
CA THR A 131 5.37 10.52 1.59
C THR A 131 5.99 10.26 0.21
N ASP A 132 6.50 11.31 -0.43
CA ASP A 132 7.19 11.23 -1.72
C ASP A 132 8.44 10.34 -1.65
N TYR A 133 9.32 10.56 -0.66
CA TYR A 133 10.53 9.76 -0.47
C TYR A 133 10.24 8.27 -0.24
N MET A 134 9.27 7.95 0.63
CA MET A 134 8.84 6.57 0.90
C MET A 134 8.19 5.90 -0.32
N SER A 135 7.58 6.67 -1.23
CA SER A 135 6.88 6.14 -2.41
C SER A 135 7.78 6.00 -3.65
N THR A 136 8.79 6.86 -3.78
CA THR A 136 9.63 6.97 -4.99
C THR A 136 11.03 6.37 -4.84
N ASN A 137 11.58 6.26 -3.62
CA ASN A 137 12.84 5.57 -3.40
C ASN A 137 12.58 4.05 -3.37
N GLU A 138 12.92 3.34 -4.44
CA GLU A 138 12.66 1.89 -4.59
C GLU A 138 13.21 1.03 -3.43
N THR A 139 14.37 1.39 -2.87
CA THR A 139 15.00 0.64 -1.77
C THR A 139 14.21 0.79 -0.47
N ILE A 140 13.80 2.02 -0.16
CA ILE A 140 12.97 2.34 1.02
C ILE A 140 11.56 1.77 0.83
N ARG A 141 10.93 2.05 -0.32
CA ARG A 141 9.60 1.53 -0.69
C ARG A 141 9.55 0.02 -0.55
N SER A 142 10.46 -0.71 -1.19
CA SER A 142 10.46 -2.19 -1.15
C SER A 142 10.60 -2.72 0.27
N HIS A 143 11.36 -2.04 1.14
CA HIS A 143 11.47 -2.45 2.53
C HIS A 143 10.18 -2.18 3.33
N ILE A 144 9.49 -1.06 3.07
CA ILE A 144 8.19 -0.76 3.65
C ILE A 144 7.14 -1.77 3.15
N ASP A 145 6.99 -1.92 1.83
CA ASP A 145 6.07 -2.86 1.18
C ASP A 145 6.20 -4.31 1.68
N ASN A 146 7.38 -4.73 2.14
CA ASN A 146 7.59 -6.08 2.70
C ASN A 146 7.32 -6.20 4.21
N ASN A 147 7.51 -5.15 5.01
CA ASN A 147 7.57 -5.25 6.48
C ASN A 147 6.53 -4.43 7.24
N PHE A 148 5.90 -3.44 6.58
CA PHE A 148 5.05 -2.46 7.22
C PHE A 148 3.77 -2.16 6.42
N VAL A 149 2.72 -1.76 7.14
CA VAL A 149 1.63 -0.95 6.61
C VAL A 149 1.68 0.43 7.26
N VAL A 150 1.32 1.48 6.51
CA VAL A 150 1.44 2.86 6.96
C VAL A 150 0.08 3.54 6.99
N MET A 151 -0.26 4.16 8.11
CA MET A 151 -1.51 4.89 8.29
C MET A 151 -1.19 6.35 8.59
N LYS A 152 -1.68 7.27 7.76
CA LYS A 152 -1.63 8.70 8.09
C LYS A 152 -2.64 9.02 9.19
N VAL A 153 -2.22 9.89 10.10
CA VAL A 153 -3.10 10.47 11.14
C VAL A 153 -3.02 11.98 11.05
N THR A 154 -4.13 12.60 10.71
CA THR A 154 -4.23 14.06 10.57
C THR A 154 -4.17 14.73 11.95
N PHE A 155 -3.37 15.78 12.08
CA PHE A 155 -3.34 16.64 13.26
C PHE A 155 -3.15 18.11 12.83
N PRO A 156 -3.97 19.06 13.30
CA PRO A 156 -5.23 18.84 14.01
C PRO A 156 -6.24 18.08 13.14
N GLY A 157 -7.26 17.51 13.76
CA GLY A 157 -8.36 16.79 13.13
C GLY A 157 -9.43 16.49 14.18
N GLU A 158 -10.66 16.19 13.78
CA GLU A 158 -11.83 16.09 14.66
C GLU A 158 -11.60 15.09 15.80
N HIS A 159 -11.17 13.88 15.46
CA HIS A 159 -10.93 12.78 16.39
C HIS A 159 -9.46 12.68 16.86
N ALA A 160 -8.56 13.48 16.26
CA ALA A 160 -7.12 13.33 16.39
C ALA A 160 -6.60 13.50 17.83
N LYS A 161 -7.16 14.44 18.59
CA LYS A 161 -6.71 14.73 19.96
C LYS A 161 -6.94 13.57 20.91
N ASP A 162 -8.10 12.93 20.82
CA ASP A 162 -8.49 11.86 21.75
C ASP A 162 -7.74 10.57 21.41
N PHE A 163 -7.60 10.25 20.11
CA PHE A 163 -6.72 9.16 19.63
C PHE A 163 -5.26 9.36 20.06
N LEU A 164 -4.68 10.55 19.80
CA LEU A 164 -3.28 10.83 20.13
C LEU A 164 -3.01 10.90 21.65
N SER A 165 -4.05 10.99 22.49
CA SER A 165 -3.91 10.96 23.96
C SER A 165 -3.35 9.63 24.50
N ALA A 166 -3.45 8.55 23.72
CA ALA A 166 -2.87 7.25 24.04
C ALA A 166 -1.34 7.18 23.83
N TYR A 167 -0.75 8.11 23.06
CA TYR A 167 0.64 8.04 22.61
C TYR A 167 1.55 9.08 23.28
N PRO A 168 2.88 8.93 23.21
CA PRO A 168 3.82 9.99 23.61
C PRO A 168 3.58 11.27 22.80
N LYS A 169 3.80 12.44 23.43
CA LYS A 169 3.60 13.73 22.78
C LYS A 169 4.50 13.91 21.55
N CYS A 170 3.91 14.15 20.38
CA CYS A 170 4.62 14.65 19.19
C CYS A 170 5.16 16.06 19.47
N ASN A 171 6.46 16.27 19.22
CA ASN A 171 7.11 17.60 19.37
C ASN A 171 7.50 18.24 18.04
N ALA A 172 7.38 17.50 16.94
CA ALA A 172 7.59 17.94 15.55
C ALA A 172 6.69 17.11 14.63
N TYR A 173 6.56 17.51 13.36
CA TYR A 173 5.82 16.78 12.33
C TYR A 173 6.63 16.77 11.01
N PRO A 174 6.66 15.64 10.26
CA PRO A 174 5.99 14.38 10.58
C PRO A 174 6.58 13.68 11.81
N HIS A 175 5.76 12.84 12.44
CA HIS A 175 6.16 12.01 13.57
C HIS A 175 5.74 10.57 13.29
N PHE A 176 6.61 9.61 13.60
CA PHE A 176 6.32 8.19 13.47
C PHE A 176 6.06 7.57 14.84
N PHE A 177 4.95 6.84 14.96
CA PHE A 177 4.82 5.77 15.94
C PHE A 177 4.92 4.42 15.23
N VAL A 178 5.62 3.46 15.85
CA VAL A 178 5.66 2.07 15.40
C VAL A 178 4.83 1.23 16.36
N LEU A 179 3.92 0.43 15.82
CA LEU A 179 3.16 -0.58 16.55
C LEU A 179 3.53 -1.98 16.01
N ASP A 180 3.32 -3.02 16.82
CA ASP A 180 3.31 -4.39 16.31
C ASP A 180 2.03 -4.68 15.48
N GLU A 181 1.90 -5.92 14.98
CA GLU A 181 0.74 -6.38 14.21
C GLU A 181 -0.57 -6.43 15.03
N ASN A 182 -0.49 -6.37 16.37
CA ASN A 182 -1.62 -6.37 17.30
C ASN A 182 -2.04 -4.94 17.73
N GLY A 183 -1.24 -3.94 17.39
CA GLY A 183 -1.43 -2.53 17.78
C GLY A 183 -0.75 -2.14 19.08
N ASP A 184 0.10 -2.99 19.66
CA ASP A 184 0.91 -2.65 20.83
C ASP A 184 2.02 -1.67 20.44
N PHE A 185 2.10 -0.55 21.18
CA PHE A 185 3.06 0.52 20.91
C PHE A 185 4.50 0.08 21.20
N LEU A 186 5.36 0.17 20.18
CA LEU A 186 6.78 -0.18 20.25
C LEU A 186 7.68 1.05 20.37
N HIS A 187 7.45 2.10 19.55
CA HIS A 187 8.40 3.20 19.40
C HIS A 187 7.77 4.52 18.96
N SER A 188 8.46 5.63 19.27
CA SER A 188 8.10 6.99 18.91
C SER A 188 9.33 7.76 18.44
N GLN A 189 9.27 8.37 17.26
CA GLN A 189 10.39 9.10 16.67
C GLN A 189 9.93 10.30 15.83
N GLY A 190 10.56 11.45 16.03
CA GLY A 190 10.41 12.59 15.13
C GLY A 190 11.23 12.35 13.87
N THR A 191 10.67 12.60 12.68
CA THR A 191 11.34 12.24 11.42
C THR A 191 12.56 13.11 11.10
N GLY A 192 12.76 14.22 11.81
CA GLY A 192 13.95 15.07 11.71
C GLY A 192 15.26 14.35 12.01
N GLU A 193 15.21 13.23 12.74
CA GLU A 193 16.37 12.35 12.96
C GLU A 193 16.77 11.55 11.71
N LEU A 194 15.92 11.50 10.69
CA LEU A 194 16.12 10.78 9.42
C LEU A 194 16.51 11.73 8.26
N GLU A 195 16.49 13.04 8.49
CA GLU A 195 16.64 14.08 7.47
C GLU A 195 18.10 14.34 7.06
N LYS A 196 18.31 14.72 5.79
CA LYS A 196 19.59 15.19 5.26
C LYS A 196 19.39 16.23 4.17
N GLY A 197 19.80 17.46 4.48
CA GLY A 197 19.70 18.59 3.56
C GLY A 197 18.25 18.99 3.26
N LYS A 198 17.69 18.51 2.14
CA LYS A 198 16.32 18.83 1.68
C LYS A 198 15.40 17.60 1.54
N GLY A 199 15.88 16.44 1.98
CA GLY A 199 15.20 15.14 1.95
C GLY A 199 15.71 14.27 3.09
N TYR A 200 15.81 12.96 2.86
CA TYR A 200 16.16 11.96 3.88
C TYR A 200 17.49 11.27 3.57
N ASP A 201 18.21 10.85 4.63
CA ASP A 201 19.38 9.98 4.49
C ASP A 201 18.92 8.52 4.38
N GLN A 202 19.26 7.86 3.27
CA GLN A 202 18.81 6.50 3.00
C GLN A 202 19.36 5.48 4.00
N ASP A 203 20.59 5.64 4.49
CA ASP A 203 21.20 4.69 5.40
C ASP A 203 20.59 4.84 6.81
N VAL A 204 20.32 6.09 7.23
CA VAL A 204 19.64 6.37 8.51
C VAL A 204 18.17 5.92 8.47
N PHE A 205 17.46 6.18 7.37
CA PHE A 205 16.07 5.76 7.20
C PHE A 205 15.96 4.23 7.11
N MET A 206 16.87 3.57 6.39
CA MET A 206 16.93 2.11 6.33
C MET A 206 17.30 1.49 7.68
N ALA A 207 18.21 2.09 8.45
CA ALA A 207 18.54 1.65 9.80
C ALA A 207 17.33 1.79 10.76
N PHE A 208 16.51 2.84 10.61
CA PHE A 208 15.24 2.96 11.31
C PHE A 208 14.28 1.82 10.94
N LEU A 209 14.02 1.59 9.65
CA LEU A 209 13.09 0.55 9.21
C LEU A 209 13.57 -0.85 9.63
N THR A 210 14.84 -1.18 9.38
CA THR A 210 15.47 -2.47 9.70
C THR A 210 15.44 -2.77 11.20
N LYS A 211 15.55 -1.76 12.06
CA LYS A 211 15.44 -1.92 13.52
C LYS A 211 14.02 -2.35 13.95
N TRP A 212 13.01 -2.03 13.16
CA TRP A 212 11.61 -2.15 13.51
C TRP A 212 10.81 -3.12 12.63
N THR A 213 11.46 -3.92 11.78
CA THR A 213 10.80 -5.03 11.06
C THR A 213 10.19 -6.04 12.03
N PRO A 214 9.12 -6.77 11.64
CA PRO A 214 8.50 -7.85 12.41
C PRO A 214 9.51 -8.79 13.11
#